data_AF-A0A7C4EGD0-F1
#
_entry.id   AF-A0A7C4EGD0-F1
#
_cell.length_a   1.000
_cell.length_b   1.000
_cell.length_c   1.000
_cell.angle_alpha   90.00
_cell.angle_beta   90.00
_cell.angle_gamma   90.00
#
_symmetry.space_group_name_H-M   'P 1'
#
loop_
_entity.id
_entity.type
_entity.pdbx_description
1 polymer ?
#
loop_
_entity_poly.entity_id
_entity_poly.type
_entity_poly.pdbx_seq_one_letter_code
_entity_poly.pdbx_strand_id
1 'polypeptide(L)'
;MIVDCHTHIWQSPEQLGELVLGESGRIAWTRVARLPAEPAGPRGLPPGDADYHWSQASAVDKAIVLGFKSRYLRADIPNRYVSEYVNRYPDKLIGFAGIDPTDPAACDELRMVHAELRLRGVTLSPPNQDFHPADTRAMAVYEVAEQLGMPIVIHPTSPSSEQSKMEFGRPYLLDEVARAFPRLRIVIAQLGQPWVDETICLLAKHANVFADVSGLLRRPWQAYNALLSCHQYGVMDKLLFGSDFPYTSATECIAAMYSLNQVAAGTNLPTVPREALRGVVERDTLLLLGLS
;
A
#
# COMPACT_ATOMS: atom_id res chain seq x y z
N MET A 1 -8.80 -4.43 17.29
CA MET A 1 -9.42 -4.19 15.98
C MET A 1 -8.36 -4.47 14.93
N ILE A 2 -8.67 -5.24 13.89
CA ILE A 2 -7.77 -5.53 12.76
C ILE A 2 -8.27 -4.73 11.57
N VAL A 3 -7.40 -3.84 11.07
CA VAL A 3 -7.67 -3.02 9.89
C VAL A 3 -6.71 -3.43 8.79
N ASP A 4 -7.25 -3.90 7.68
CA ASP A 4 -6.46 -4.09 6.46
C ASP A 4 -6.33 -2.75 5.74
N CYS A 5 -5.17 -2.10 5.82
CA CYS A 5 -4.98 -0.77 5.26
C CYS A 5 -4.65 -0.76 3.76
N HIS A 6 -4.60 -1.94 3.13
CA HIS A 6 -4.05 -2.05 1.79
C HIS A 6 -4.74 -3.17 1.00
N THR A 7 -5.84 -2.81 0.33
CA THR A 7 -6.51 -3.69 -0.63
C THR A 7 -6.81 -2.96 -1.93
N HIS A 8 -6.87 -3.70 -3.04
CA HIS A 8 -7.17 -3.18 -4.37
C HIS A 8 -8.42 -3.84 -4.94
N ILE A 9 -9.12 -3.13 -5.80
CA ILE A 9 -10.19 -3.70 -6.63
C ILE A 9 -10.10 -3.20 -8.07
N TRP A 10 -10.55 -4.01 -9.02
CA TRP A 10 -10.76 -3.62 -10.41
C TRP A 10 -11.91 -4.41 -11.02
N GLN A 11 -12.57 -3.83 -12.01
CA GLN A 11 -13.62 -4.48 -12.79
C GLN A 11 -13.04 -5.29 -13.95
N SER A 12 -11.93 -4.81 -14.52
CA SER A 12 -11.30 -5.50 -15.65
C SER A 12 -9.79 -5.26 -15.69
N PRO A 13 -9.00 -6.20 -16.24
CA PRO A 13 -7.55 -6.03 -16.39
C PRO A 13 -7.12 -4.81 -17.20
N GLU A 14 -7.99 -4.29 -18.08
CA GLU A 14 -7.72 -3.10 -18.88
C GLU A 14 -7.57 -1.84 -18.03
N GLN A 15 -8.26 -1.76 -16.88
CA GLN A 15 -8.13 -0.64 -15.93
C GLN A 15 -6.72 -0.52 -15.35
N LEU A 16 -5.93 -1.59 -15.43
CA LEU A 16 -4.54 -1.59 -14.97
C LEU A 16 -3.59 -1.03 -16.04
N GLY A 17 -4.06 -0.79 -17.27
CA GLY A 17 -3.26 -0.23 -18.35
C GLY A 17 -2.00 -1.05 -18.63
N GLU A 18 -0.86 -0.37 -18.57
CA GLU A 18 0.49 -0.92 -18.72
C GLU A 18 1.16 -1.24 -17.38
N LEU A 19 0.42 -1.15 -16.27
CA LEU A 19 0.82 -1.70 -14.98
C LEU A 19 0.80 -3.23 -15.08
N VAL A 20 1.97 -3.85 -15.11
CA VAL A 20 2.10 -5.31 -14.93
C VAL A 20 1.95 -5.61 -13.45
N LEU A 21 0.74 -5.96 -13.08
CA LEU A 21 0.43 -6.37 -11.74
C LEU A 21 0.72 -7.87 -11.54
N GLY A 22 1.76 -8.18 -10.78
CA GLY A 22 2.14 -9.56 -10.45
C GLY A 22 3.09 -10.25 -11.44
N GLU A 23 3.58 -11.43 -11.04
CA GLU A 23 4.75 -12.16 -11.56
C GLU A 23 4.69 -12.61 -13.05
N SER A 24 3.67 -12.21 -13.80
CA SER A 24 3.35 -12.73 -15.12
C SER A 24 3.92 -11.93 -16.30
N GLY A 25 4.48 -10.74 -16.06
CA GLY A 25 5.14 -9.94 -17.09
C GLY A 25 6.62 -10.28 -17.26
N ARG A 26 6.90 -11.37 -17.99
CA ARG A 26 8.17 -11.66 -18.68
C ARG A 26 9.47 -11.59 -17.83
N ILE A 27 9.92 -12.79 -17.44
CA ILE A 27 11.31 -13.22 -17.26
C ILE A 27 12.07 -12.58 -16.07
N ALA A 28 11.99 -13.21 -14.88
CA ALA A 28 13.15 -13.48 -14.01
C ALA A 28 12.83 -14.34 -12.76
N TRP A 29 11.60 -14.37 -12.24
CA TRP A 29 11.34 -14.94 -10.90
C TRP A 29 10.63 -16.29 -10.85
N THR A 30 9.99 -16.74 -11.94
CA THR A 30 9.32 -18.07 -12.02
C THR A 30 10.26 -19.27 -11.86
N ARG A 31 11.59 -19.07 -11.78
CA ARG A 31 12.56 -20.14 -11.50
C ARG A 31 12.78 -20.43 -10.01
N VAL A 32 12.36 -19.55 -9.09
CA VAL A 32 12.80 -19.64 -7.67
C VAL A 32 11.66 -19.89 -6.68
N ALA A 33 10.43 -19.42 -6.96
CA ALA A 33 9.32 -19.58 -6.03
C ALA A 33 8.37 -20.72 -6.47
N ARG A 34 8.41 -21.86 -5.75
CA ARG A 34 7.33 -22.86 -5.78
C ARG A 34 6.17 -22.34 -4.92
N LEU A 35 5.47 -21.31 -5.38
CA LEU A 35 4.20 -20.90 -4.76
C LEU A 35 3.05 -21.73 -5.34
N PRO A 36 2.02 -22.09 -4.55
CA PRO A 36 0.84 -22.77 -5.07
C PRO A 36 0.15 -21.89 -6.11
N ALA A 37 -0.23 -22.49 -7.25
CA ALA A 37 -0.94 -21.78 -8.31
C ALA A 37 -2.43 -21.67 -7.95
N GLU A 38 -2.87 -20.48 -7.56
CA GLU A 38 -4.29 -20.10 -7.52
C GLU A 38 -4.83 -19.90 -8.96
N PRO A 39 -6.14 -20.07 -9.20
CA PRO A 39 -6.72 -19.91 -10.53
C PRO A 39 -6.57 -18.47 -11.00
N ALA A 40 -5.68 -18.27 -11.96
CA ALA A 40 -5.37 -16.98 -12.53
C ALA A 40 -6.39 -16.61 -13.61
N GLY A 41 -6.98 -15.42 -13.52
CA GLY A 41 -7.85 -14.83 -14.54
C GLY A 41 -7.06 -14.36 -15.78
N PRO A 42 -7.69 -13.60 -16.69
CA PRO A 42 -7.01 -13.06 -17.87
C PRO A 42 -5.75 -12.28 -17.48
N ARG A 43 -4.64 -12.48 -18.22
CA ARG A 43 -3.28 -11.99 -17.91
C ARG A 43 -2.61 -12.59 -16.65
N GLY A 44 -3.17 -13.65 -16.07
CA GLY A 44 -2.59 -14.27 -14.87
C GLY A 44 -2.90 -13.51 -13.58
N LEU A 45 -3.90 -12.64 -13.60
CA LEU A 45 -4.31 -11.82 -12.46
C LEU A 45 -5.36 -12.54 -11.60
N PRO A 46 -5.27 -12.48 -10.27
CA PRO A 46 -6.34 -12.95 -9.41
C PRO A 46 -7.63 -12.13 -9.63
N PRO A 47 -8.82 -12.67 -9.34
CA PRO A 47 -10.05 -11.90 -9.39
C PRO A 47 -9.95 -10.73 -8.40
N GLY A 48 -10.18 -9.51 -8.89
CA GLY A 48 -10.09 -8.27 -8.11
C GLY A 48 -11.42 -7.53 -8.01
N ASP A 49 -12.54 -8.17 -8.33
CA ASP A 49 -13.83 -7.51 -8.30
C ASP A 49 -14.32 -7.27 -6.85
N ALA A 50 -15.26 -6.33 -6.73
CA ALA A 50 -15.79 -5.89 -5.44
C ALA A 50 -16.51 -7.00 -4.64
N ASP A 51 -17.16 -7.95 -5.32
CA ASP A 51 -17.89 -9.03 -4.65
C ASP A 51 -16.91 -10.06 -4.10
N TYR A 52 -15.85 -10.38 -4.84
CA TYR A 52 -14.77 -11.23 -4.35
C TYR A 52 -14.02 -10.57 -3.18
N HIS A 53 -13.67 -9.27 -3.27
CA HIS A 53 -13.09 -8.53 -2.15
C HIS A 53 -13.98 -8.62 -0.90
N TRP A 54 -15.30 -8.43 -1.05
CA TRP A 54 -16.24 -8.52 0.06
C TRP A 54 -16.24 -9.90 0.73
N SER A 55 -16.17 -10.97 -0.07
CA SER A 55 -16.11 -12.35 0.45
C SER A 55 -14.86 -12.61 1.31
N GLN A 56 -13.74 -11.95 0.99
CA GLN A 56 -12.46 -12.11 1.70
C GLN A 56 -12.29 -11.14 2.88
N ALA A 57 -13.06 -10.06 2.93
CA ALA A 57 -12.98 -9.05 3.99
C ALA A 57 -13.52 -9.54 5.36
N SER A 58 -14.05 -10.76 5.47
CA SER A 58 -14.60 -11.31 6.72
C SER A 58 -13.55 -11.47 7.83
N ALA A 59 -12.27 -11.63 7.48
CA ALA A 59 -11.17 -11.83 8.41
C ALA A 59 -10.73 -10.55 9.17
N VAL A 60 -11.24 -9.38 8.76
CA VAL A 60 -10.85 -8.07 9.31
C VAL A 60 -12.06 -7.26 9.73
N ASP A 61 -11.87 -6.36 10.70
CA ASP A 61 -12.93 -5.49 11.20
C ASP A 61 -13.24 -4.40 10.16
N LYS A 62 -12.19 -3.85 9.54
CA LYS A 62 -12.28 -2.85 8.47
C LYS A 62 -11.24 -3.08 7.38
N ALA A 63 -11.54 -2.63 6.17
CA ALA A 63 -10.60 -2.64 5.03
C ALA A 63 -10.56 -1.29 4.33
N ILE A 64 -9.37 -0.86 3.91
CA ILE A 64 -9.14 0.33 3.10
C ILE A 64 -8.92 -0.09 1.66
N VAL A 65 -9.82 0.36 0.79
CA VAL A 65 -9.82 0.05 -0.65
C VAL A 65 -9.15 1.19 -1.40
N LEU A 66 -8.02 0.88 -2.03
CA LEU A 66 -7.17 1.83 -2.74
C LEU A 66 -7.59 1.90 -4.21
N GLY A 67 -7.97 3.10 -4.66
CA GLY A 67 -8.03 3.42 -6.09
C GLY A 67 -6.65 3.67 -6.67
N PHE A 68 -6.53 3.69 -7.99
CA PHE A 68 -5.29 4.04 -8.68
C PHE A 68 -5.56 4.67 -10.03
N LYS A 69 -4.78 5.68 -10.39
CA LYS A 69 -4.89 6.39 -11.67
C LYS A 69 -3.49 6.78 -12.14
N SER A 70 -3.15 6.50 -13.39
CA SER A 70 -1.91 6.88 -14.02
C SER A 70 -2.15 7.19 -15.50
N ARG A 71 -1.97 8.46 -15.87
CA ARG A 71 -1.94 8.90 -17.27
C ARG A 71 -0.73 8.33 -17.99
N TYR A 72 0.40 8.20 -17.28
CA TYR A 72 1.65 7.68 -17.82
C TYR A 72 1.51 6.23 -18.30
N LEU A 73 0.95 5.36 -17.46
CA LEU A 73 0.74 3.94 -17.77
C LEU A 73 -0.64 3.64 -18.35
N ARG A 74 -1.49 4.66 -18.58
CA ARG A 74 -2.88 4.51 -19.03
C ARG A 74 -3.69 3.57 -18.13
N ALA A 75 -3.42 3.62 -16.83
CA ALA A 75 -4.15 2.88 -15.81
C ALA A 75 -5.21 3.81 -15.19
N ASP A 76 -6.42 3.32 -15.02
CA ASP A 76 -7.51 4.08 -14.41
C ASP A 76 -8.50 3.11 -13.75
N ILE A 77 -8.44 3.05 -12.42
CA ILE A 77 -9.47 2.46 -11.57
C ILE A 77 -10.35 3.63 -11.12
N PRO A 78 -11.56 3.78 -11.69
CA PRO A 78 -12.34 5.00 -11.49
C PRO A 78 -12.67 5.22 -10.01
N ASN A 79 -12.41 6.44 -9.51
CA ASN A 79 -12.75 6.82 -8.14
C ASN A 79 -14.25 6.62 -7.82
N ARG A 80 -15.13 6.75 -8.83
CA ARG A 80 -16.56 6.45 -8.70
C ARG A 80 -16.83 4.98 -8.41
N TYR A 81 -16.10 4.06 -9.05
CA TYR A 81 -16.24 2.63 -8.80
C TYR A 81 -15.84 2.27 -7.37
N VAL A 82 -14.70 2.80 -6.89
CA VAL A 82 -14.27 2.62 -5.49
C VAL A 82 -15.30 3.21 -4.53
N SER A 83 -15.77 4.44 -4.78
CA SER A 83 -16.78 5.11 -3.96
C SER A 83 -18.09 4.33 -3.89
N GLU A 84 -18.62 3.87 -5.03
CA GLU A 84 -19.84 3.08 -5.08
C GLU A 84 -19.71 1.77 -4.29
N TYR A 85 -18.54 1.13 -4.31
CA TYR A 85 -18.30 -0.08 -3.55
C TYR A 85 -18.26 0.18 -2.04
N VAL A 86 -17.42 1.11 -1.59
CA VAL A 86 -17.22 1.35 -0.14
C VAL A 86 -18.48 1.91 0.52
N ASN A 87 -19.28 2.69 -0.22
CA ASN A 87 -20.55 3.22 0.28
C ASN A 87 -21.67 2.17 0.41
N ARG A 88 -21.51 0.96 -0.13
CA ARG A 88 -22.42 -0.17 0.17
C ARG A 88 -22.24 -0.68 1.60
N TYR A 89 -21.02 -0.56 2.15
CA TYR A 89 -20.66 -1.09 3.46
C TYR A 89 -19.79 -0.09 4.26
N PRO A 90 -20.29 1.13 4.53
CA PRO A 90 -19.47 2.24 5.07
C PRO A 90 -18.94 1.98 6.49
N ASP A 91 -19.58 1.09 7.25
CA ASP A 91 -19.09 0.68 8.58
C ASP A 91 -17.86 -0.23 8.50
N LYS A 92 -17.62 -0.86 7.36
CA LYS A 92 -16.53 -1.84 7.15
C LYS A 92 -15.47 -1.38 6.15
N LEU A 93 -15.86 -0.58 5.16
CA LEU A 93 -15.00 -0.20 4.05
C LEU A 93 -14.72 1.30 4.04
N ILE A 94 -13.47 1.66 3.75
CA ILE A 94 -13.03 3.05 3.58
C ILE A 94 -12.35 3.14 2.22
N GLY A 95 -12.77 4.09 1.38
CA GLY A 95 -12.20 4.25 0.04
C GLY A 95 -11.13 5.34 -0.02
N PHE A 96 -10.02 5.05 -0.68
CA PHE A 96 -8.97 6.02 -1.00
C PHE A 96 -8.98 6.30 -2.51
N ALA A 97 -8.79 7.56 -2.89
CA ALA A 97 -8.84 8.01 -4.26
C ALA A 97 -7.49 7.80 -4.98
N GLY A 98 -7.53 7.26 -6.19
CA GLY A 98 -6.39 7.35 -7.11
C GLY A 98 -6.34 8.75 -7.70
N ILE A 99 -5.27 9.50 -7.42
CA ILE A 99 -5.04 10.85 -7.98
C ILE A 99 -3.75 10.80 -8.80
N ASP A 100 -3.73 11.42 -9.97
CA ASP A 100 -2.51 11.59 -10.75
C ASP A 100 -2.05 13.05 -10.68
N PRO A 101 -0.96 13.38 -9.94
CA PRO A 101 -0.48 14.75 -9.83
C PRO A 101 -0.06 15.39 -11.16
N THR A 102 0.21 14.59 -12.20
CA THR A 102 0.54 15.12 -13.52
C THR A 102 -0.67 15.67 -14.27
N ASP A 103 -1.88 15.36 -13.81
CA ASP A 103 -3.11 15.94 -14.34
C ASP A 103 -3.28 17.39 -13.83
N PRO A 104 -3.44 18.39 -14.72
CA PRO A 104 -3.68 19.77 -14.30
C PRO A 104 -4.92 19.94 -13.39
N ALA A 105 -5.88 19.03 -13.46
CA ALA A 105 -7.09 19.04 -12.64
C ALA A 105 -6.93 18.27 -11.31
N ALA A 106 -5.76 17.73 -10.98
CA ALA A 106 -5.57 16.81 -9.84
C ALA A 106 -6.04 17.39 -8.50
N CYS A 107 -5.76 18.68 -8.24
CA CYS A 107 -6.20 19.34 -7.00
C CYS A 107 -7.72 19.50 -6.93
N ASP A 108 -8.37 19.82 -8.06
CA ASP A 108 -9.82 19.97 -8.12
C ASP A 108 -10.52 18.62 -8.06
N GLU A 109 -9.96 17.60 -8.72
CA GLU A 109 -10.38 16.21 -8.62
C GLU A 109 -10.30 15.75 -7.15
N LEU A 110 -9.19 16.00 -6.46
CA LEU A 110 -9.02 15.64 -5.05
C LEU A 110 -10.09 16.29 -4.15
N ARG A 111 -10.41 17.57 -4.34
CA ARG A 111 -11.49 18.24 -3.59
C ARG A 111 -12.85 17.63 -3.90
N MET A 112 -13.12 17.32 -5.16
CA MET A 112 -14.38 16.71 -5.60
C MET A 112 -14.56 15.30 -5.05
N VAL A 113 -13.53 14.43 -5.12
CA VAL A 113 -13.65 13.05 -4.60
C VAL A 113 -13.83 13.02 -3.08
N HIS A 114 -13.25 13.99 -2.37
CA HIS A 114 -13.49 14.15 -0.94
C HIS A 114 -14.94 14.60 -0.66
N ALA A 115 -15.40 15.66 -1.31
CA ALA A 115 -16.70 16.28 -1.03
C ALA A 115 -17.90 15.46 -1.55
N GLU A 116 -17.80 14.92 -2.76
CA GLU A 116 -18.90 14.26 -3.45
C GLU A 116 -18.84 12.73 -3.36
N LEU A 117 -17.65 12.15 -3.49
CA LEU A 117 -17.47 10.69 -3.48
C LEU A 117 -17.17 10.13 -2.08
N ARG A 118 -16.96 10.99 -1.08
CA ARG A 118 -16.68 10.64 0.32
C ARG A 118 -15.46 9.72 0.48
N LEU A 119 -14.51 9.80 -0.44
CA LEU A 119 -13.23 9.11 -0.31
C LEU A 119 -12.38 9.83 0.74
N ARG A 120 -11.64 9.07 1.54
CA ARG A 120 -11.03 9.55 2.80
C ARG A 120 -9.51 9.56 2.81
N GLY A 121 -8.87 9.09 1.74
CA GLY A 121 -7.42 9.11 1.57
C GLY A 121 -7.04 9.16 0.09
N VAL A 122 -5.74 9.22 -0.18
CA VAL A 122 -5.20 9.34 -1.54
C VAL A 122 -4.16 8.26 -1.79
N THR A 123 -4.18 7.66 -2.97
CA THR A 123 -3.20 6.67 -3.42
C THR A 123 -2.37 7.27 -4.55
N LEU A 124 -1.05 7.17 -4.42
CA LEU A 124 -0.08 7.67 -5.39
C LEU A 124 1.02 6.63 -5.61
N SER A 125 1.64 6.67 -6.78
CA SER A 125 2.83 5.90 -7.12
C SER A 125 3.72 6.74 -8.04
N PRO A 126 4.63 7.56 -7.47
CA PRO A 126 5.59 8.36 -8.23
C PRO A 126 6.30 7.62 -9.38
N PRO A 127 6.81 6.38 -9.21
CA PRO A 127 7.47 5.65 -10.30
C PRO A 127 6.51 5.24 -11.43
N ASN A 128 5.22 5.04 -11.11
CA ASN A 128 4.20 4.59 -12.08
C ASN A 128 3.38 5.76 -12.65
N GLN A 129 3.57 6.98 -12.16
CA GLN A 129 2.87 8.19 -12.59
C GLN A 129 3.82 9.24 -13.18
N ASP A 130 5.11 8.90 -13.31
CA ASP A 130 6.15 9.75 -13.90
C ASP A 130 6.29 11.13 -13.24
N PHE A 131 6.48 11.15 -11.92
CA PHE A 131 6.82 12.38 -11.21
C PHE A 131 7.81 12.13 -10.08
N HIS A 132 8.68 13.10 -9.83
CA HIS A 132 9.52 13.13 -8.64
C HIS A 132 8.66 13.48 -7.42
N PRO A 133 8.78 12.82 -6.25
CA PRO A 133 7.93 13.11 -5.08
C PRO A 133 7.88 14.60 -4.68
N ALA A 134 9.00 15.32 -4.76
CA ALA A 134 9.05 16.77 -4.51
C ALA A 134 8.71 17.67 -5.73
N ASP A 135 8.16 17.13 -6.82
CA ASP A 135 7.69 17.91 -7.97
C ASP A 135 6.59 18.88 -7.51
N THR A 136 6.64 20.13 -7.97
CA THR A 136 5.66 21.17 -7.62
C THR A 136 4.20 20.74 -7.79
N ARG A 137 3.90 19.89 -8.78
CA ARG A 137 2.56 19.35 -9.02
C ARG A 137 2.15 18.36 -7.92
N ALA A 138 3.05 17.49 -7.49
CA ALA A 138 2.83 16.57 -6.37
C ALA A 138 2.72 17.32 -5.04
N MET A 139 3.58 18.32 -4.82
CA MET A 139 3.53 19.18 -3.63
C MET A 139 2.19 19.90 -3.49
N ALA A 140 1.59 20.37 -4.59
CA ALA A 140 0.25 20.95 -4.56
C ALA A 140 -0.84 19.94 -4.15
N VAL A 141 -0.75 18.69 -4.65
CA VAL A 141 -1.66 17.61 -4.23
C VAL A 141 -1.50 17.29 -2.75
N TYR A 142 -0.28 17.23 -2.24
CA TYR A 142 0.01 17.00 -0.82
C TYR A 142 -0.52 18.11 0.08
N GLU A 143 -0.40 19.37 -0.34
CA GLU A 143 -0.95 20.51 0.38
C GLU A 143 -2.47 20.39 0.51
N VAL A 144 -3.17 20.05 -0.58
CA VAL A 144 -4.63 19.84 -0.55
C VAL A 144 -4.99 18.62 0.31
N ALA A 145 -4.26 17.51 0.20
CA ALA A 145 -4.50 16.33 1.02
C ALA A 145 -4.33 16.63 2.52
N GLU A 146 -3.30 17.40 2.90
CA GLU A 146 -3.07 17.84 4.28
C GLU A 146 -4.23 18.74 4.78
N GLN A 147 -4.67 19.70 3.97
CA GLN A 147 -5.79 20.59 4.30
C GLN A 147 -7.10 19.83 4.51
N LEU A 148 -7.34 18.79 3.72
CA LEU A 148 -8.52 17.93 3.83
C LEU A 148 -8.39 16.85 4.91
N GLY A 149 -7.21 16.71 5.54
CA GLY A 149 -6.95 15.64 6.51
C GLY A 149 -6.92 14.24 5.90
N MET A 150 -6.67 14.14 4.59
CA MET A 150 -6.62 12.86 3.87
C MET A 150 -5.22 12.26 3.95
N PRO A 151 -5.01 11.09 4.59
CA PRO A 151 -3.74 10.38 4.51
C PRO A 151 -3.41 9.98 3.06
N ILE A 152 -2.13 9.88 2.76
CA ILE A 152 -1.63 9.40 1.47
C ILE A 152 -0.97 8.03 1.62
N VAL A 153 -1.19 7.15 0.65
CA VAL A 153 -0.46 5.89 0.46
C VAL A 153 0.44 6.05 -0.75
N ILE A 154 1.74 5.90 -0.54
CA ILE A 154 2.75 5.92 -1.60
C ILE A 154 3.16 4.49 -1.92
N HIS A 155 2.85 4.06 -3.14
CA HIS A 155 3.37 2.80 -3.68
C HIS A 155 4.78 3.01 -4.22
N PRO A 156 5.81 2.39 -3.59
CA PRO A 156 7.13 2.32 -4.19
C PRO A 156 7.06 1.49 -5.47
N THR A 157 8.13 1.49 -6.27
CA THR A 157 8.13 0.73 -7.52
C THR A 157 7.87 -0.74 -7.22
N SER A 158 6.71 -1.23 -7.64
CA SER A 158 6.52 -2.66 -7.85
C SER A 158 7.35 -3.03 -9.09
N PRO A 159 7.90 -4.25 -9.22
CA PRO A 159 8.56 -4.73 -10.44
C PRO A 159 7.53 -4.95 -11.56
N SER A 160 6.80 -3.89 -11.91
CA SER A 160 5.51 -3.92 -12.60
C SER A 160 5.54 -3.25 -13.96
N SER A 161 6.57 -2.52 -14.38
CA SER A 161 6.64 -2.09 -15.78
C SER A 161 8.06 -1.70 -16.13
N GLU A 162 8.50 -2.02 -17.36
CA GLU A 162 9.74 -1.49 -17.92
C GLU A 162 9.70 0.05 -18.04
N GLN A 163 8.49 0.63 -18.03
CA GLN A 163 8.29 2.08 -18.06
C GLN A 163 8.43 2.73 -16.68
N SER A 164 8.25 1.98 -15.60
CA SER A 164 8.28 2.53 -14.24
C SER A 164 9.66 3.12 -13.94
N LYS A 165 9.69 4.38 -13.50
CA LYS A 165 10.93 5.10 -13.18
C LYS A 165 11.33 4.84 -11.74
N MET A 166 12.12 3.79 -11.53
CA MET A 166 12.53 3.34 -10.20
C MET A 166 13.14 4.45 -9.34
N GLU A 167 13.83 5.41 -9.93
CA GLU A 167 14.42 6.55 -9.22
C GLU A 167 13.38 7.35 -8.43
N PHE A 168 12.14 7.46 -8.91
CA PHE A 168 11.05 8.15 -8.22
C PHE A 168 10.40 7.30 -7.13
N GLY A 169 10.63 5.99 -7.13
CA GLY A 169 10.13 5.07 -6.11
C GLY A 169 10.98 4.99 -4.84
N ARG A 170 12.14 5.68 -4.80
CA ARG A 170 13.08 5.67 -3.68
C ARG A 170 12.48 6.33 -2.44
N PRO A 171 12.33 5.62 -1.30
CA PRO A 171 11.71 6.17 -0.10
C PRO A 171 12.34 7.47 0.37
N TYR A 172 13.68 7.60 0.34
CA TYR A 172 14.36 8.81 0.86
C TYR A 172 13.87 10.13 0.24
N LEU A 173 13.32 10.09 -0.99
CA LEU A 173 12.75 11.26 -1.66
C LEU A 173 11.52 11.84 -0.93
N LEU A 174 10.85 11.03 -0.11
CA LEU A 174 9.74 11.47 0.74
C LEU A 174 10.20 12.28 1.96
N ASP A 175 11.51 12.37 2.24
CA ASP A 175 12.02 13.19 3.35
C ASP A 175 11.62 14.66 3.22
N GLU A 176 11.72 15.20 2.01
CA GLU A 176 11.34 16.58 1.74
C GLU A 176 9.83 16.80 1.90
N VAL A 177 9.03 15.85 1.39
CA VAL A 177 7.58 15.87 1.50
C VAL A 177 7.16 15.85 2.98
N ALA A 178 7.73 14.94 3.78
CA ALA A 178 7.41 14.82 5.20
C ALA A 178 7.80 16.07 6.01
N ARG A 179 8.90 16.74 5.66
CA ARG A 179 9.30 18.02 6.27
C ARG A 179 8.40 19.18 5.87
N ALA A 180 7.94 19.21 4.62
CA ALA A 180 7.07 20.28 4.11
C ALA A 180 5.64 20.18 4.66
N PHE A 181 5.14 18.95 4.84
CA PHE A 181 3.77 18.67 5.28
C PHE A 181 3.75 17.84 6.57
N PRO A 182 4.13 18.42 7.73
CA PRO A 182 4.28 17.69 8.99
C PRO A 182 2.96 17.15 9.56
N ARG A 183 1.79 17.60 9.07
CA ARG A 183 0.48 17.06 9.47
C ARG A 183 -0.05 16.03 8.47
N LEU A 184 0.51 15.95 7.27
CA LEU A 184 0.13 14.96 6.28
C LEU A 184 0.62 13.59 6.73
N ARG A 185 -0.29 12.63 6.81
CA ARG A 185 0.03 11.25 7.17
C ARG A 185 0.42 10.49 5.92
N ILE A 186 1.64 9.95 5.92
CA ILE A 186 2.24 9.30 4.76
C ILE A 186 2.44 7.83 5.08
N VAL A 187 1.82 6.95 4.32
CA VAL A 187 2.03 5.49 4.40
C VAL A 187 2.88 5.05 3.22
N ILE A 188 4.07 4.52 3.50
CA ILE A 188 4.93 3.89 2.51
C ILE A 188 4.51 2.43 2.38
N ALA A 189 3.95 2.07 1.22
CA ALA A 189 3.48 0.71 1.01
C ALA A 189 4.62 -0.31 0.99
N GLN A 190 4.32 -1.54 1.44
CA GLN A 190 5.24 -2.69 1.36
C GLN A 190 6.61 -2.43 2.01
N LEU A 191 6.64 -1.56 3.03
CA LEU A 191 7.86 -1.13 3.70
C LEU A 191 8.92 -0.50 2.77
N GLY A 192 8.50 0.03 1.61
CA GLY A 192 9.39 0.64 0.62
C GLY A 192 10.28 -0.35 -0.13
N GLN A 193 9.91 -1.63 -0.17
CA GLN A 193 10.67 -2.67 -0.89
C GLN A 193 11.07 -2.21 -2.30
N PRO A 194 12.34 -2.41 -2.73
CA PRO A 194 13.42 -3.12 -2.01
C PRO A 194 14.23 -2.25 -1.02
N TRP A 195 13.97 -0.96 -0.91
CA TRP A 195 14.78 0.01 -0.14
C TRP A 195 14.31 0.14 1.32
N VAL A 196 14.18 -1.00 2.01
CA VAL A 196 13.67 -1.07 3.39
C VAL A 196 14.46 -0.18 4.36
N ASP A 197 15.78 -0.13 4.21
CA ASP A 197 16.64 0.65 5.11
C ASP A 197 16.35 2.16 5.03
N GLU A 198 16.00 2.67 3.83
CA GLU A 198 15.60 4.07 3.66
C GLU A 198 14.24 4.33 4.33
N THR A 199 13.30 3.39 4.19
CA THR A 199 12.00 3.47 4.88
C THR A 199 12.19 3.50 6.39
N ILE A 200 13.01 2.61 6.96
CA ILE A 200 13.27 2.58 8.41
C ILE A 200 13.84 3.93 8.90
N CYS A 201 14.77 4.52 8.16
CA CYS A 201 15.29 5.85 8.47
C CYS A 201 14.18 6.91 8.52
N LEU A 202 13.23 6.88 7.59
CA LEU A 202 12.11 7.83 7.55
C LEU A 202 11.12 7.60 8.68
N LEU A 203 10.80 6.33 9.00
CA LEU A 203 9.91 5.98 10.12
C LEU A 203 10.47 6.48 11.46
N ALA A 204 11.79 6.37 11.65
CA ALA A 204 12.48 6.87 12.84
C ALA A 204 12.56 8.41 12.87
N LYS A 205 12.69 9.05 11.71
CA LYS A 205 12.89 10.50 11.59
C LYS A 205 11.59 11.30 11.71
N HIS A 206 10.49 10.80 11.17
CA HIS A 206 9.26 11.58 10.99
C HIS A 206 8.07 10.98 11.74
N ALA A 207 7.43 11.79 12.59
CA ALA A 207 6.27 11.35 13.37
C ALA A 207 5.05 10.98 12.49
N ASN A 208 4.89 11.65 11.35
CA ASN A 208 3.78 11.51 10.41
C ASN A 208 4.01 10.48 9.29
N VAL A 209 5.16 9.79 9.27
CA VAL A 209 5.46 8.73 8.31
C VAL A 209 5.24 7.36 8.95
N PHE A 210 4.53 6.51 8.22
CA PHE A 210 4.18 5.13 8.54
C PHE A 210 4.51 4.23 7.34
N ALA A 211 4.46 2.92 7.54
CA ALA A 211 4.58 1.97 6.44
C ALA A 211 3.68 0.77 6.68
N ASP A 212 3.21 0.14 5.61
CA ASP A 212 2.45 -1.12 5.72
C ASP A 212 3.33 -2.34 5.37
N VAL A 213 2.91 -3.52 5.86
CA VAL A 213 3.60 -4.81 5.62
C VAL A 213 3.03 -5.57 4.41
N SER A 214 2.18 -4.93 3.59
CA SER A 214 1.49 -5.58 2.48
C SER A 214 2.49 -6.08 1.44
N GLY A 215 2.21 -7.20 0.79
CA GLY A 215 3.06 -7.82 -0.24
C GLY A 215 4.39 -8.42 0.27
N LEU A 216 5.00 -7.86 1.32
CA LEU A 216 6.26 -8.28 1.94
C LEU A 216 6.18 -9.72 2.46
N LEU A 217 5.02 -10.08 3.03
CA LEU A 217 4.80 -11.37 3.69
C LEU A 217 4.82 -12.57 2.74
N ARG A 218 4.72 -12.36 1.41
CA ARG A 218 4.92 -13.41 0.40
C ARG A 218 6.37 -13.91 0.32
N ARG A 219 7.31 -13.18 0.92
CA ARG A 219 8.75 -13.49 0.90
C ARG A 219 9.27 -13.65 2.33
N PRO A 220 9.12 -14.84 2.95
CA PRO A 220 9.37 -15.04 4.38
C PRO A 220 10.75 -14.55 4.84
N TRP A 221 11.81 -14.79 4.06
CA TRP A 221 13.15 -14.31 4.38
C TRP A 221 13.26 -12.77 4.37
N GLN A 222 12.69 -12.10 3.35
CA GLN A 222 12.71 -10.64 3.28
C GLN A 222 11.85 -10.02 4.38
N ALA A 223 10.66 -10.58 4.62
CA ALA A 223 9.78 -10.18 5.71
C ALA A 223 10.46 -10.30 7.08
N TYR A 224 11.13 -11.43 7.33
CA TYR A 224 11.85 -11.67 8.58
C TYR A 224 12.96 -10.63 8.79
N ASN A 225 13.82 -10.39 7.79
CA ASN A 225 14.90 -9.40 7.91
C ASN A 225 14.36 -7.97 8.09
N ALA A 226 13.32 -7.61 7.33
CA ALA A 226 12.71 -6.29 7.39
C ALA A 226 12.08 -6.01 8.77
N LEU A 227 11.26 -6.93 9.29
CA LEU A 227 10.59 -6.75 10.58
C LEU A 227 11.56 -6.86 11.76
N LEU A 228 12.60 -7.69 11.66
CA LEU A 228 13.68 -7.71 12.63
C LEU A 228 14.42 -6.36 12.66
N SER A 229 14.71 -5.78 11.50
CA SER A 229 15.37 -4.47 11.40
C SER A 229 14.47 -3.38 12.00
N CYS A 230 13.18 -3.34 11.65
CA CYS A 230 12.22 -2.42 12.26
C CYS A 230 12.16 -2.56 13.79
N HIS A 231 12.23 -3.79 14.32
CA HIS A 231 12.29 -4.03 15.75
C HIS A 231 13.57 -3.49 16.39
N GLN A 232 14.73 -3.74 15.79
CA GLN A 232 16.02 -3.28 16.29
C GLN A 232 16.16 -1.75 16.27
N TYR A 233 15.57 -1.09 15.27
CA TYR A 233 15.52 0.36 15.17
C TYR A 233 14.39 0.99 16.01
N GLY A 234 13.56 0.18 16.66
CA GLY A 234 12.49 0.67 17.53
C GLY A 234 11.34 1.37 16.80
N VAL A 235 11.08 1.02 15.53
CA VAL A 235 10.04 1.65 14.69
C VAL A 235 8.84 0.74 14.42
N MET A 236 8.68 -0.34 15.20
CA MET A 236 7.57 -1.29 15.04
C MET A 236 6.21 -0.59 15.21
N ASP A 237 6.12 0.42 16.06
CA ASP A 237 4.96 1.28 16.31
C ASP A 237 4.57 2.21 15.14
N LYS A 238 5.37 2.20 14.05
CA LYS A 238 5.03 2.88 12.78
C LYS A 238 4.52 1.94 11.70
N LEU A 239 4.50 0.63 11.94
CA LEU A 239 4.06 -0.36 10.96
C LEU A 239 2.55 -0.61 11.03
N LEU A 240 1.91 -0.73 9.87
CA LEU A 240 0.48 -0.99 9.72
C LEU A 240 0.26 -2.35 9.04
N PHE A 241 -0.84 -3.01 9.37
CA PHE A 241 -1.25 -4.25 8.70
C PHE A 241 -1.93 -3.95 7.36
N GLY A 242 -1.51 -4.68 6.32
CA GLY A 242 -2.12 -4.65 5.00
C GLY A 242 -1.93 -5.99 4.30
N SER A 243 -2.93 -6.45 3.55
CA SER A 243 -2.88 -7.76 2.89
C SER A 243 -2.34 -7.73 1.46
N ASP A 244 -2.40 -6.59 0.75
CA ASP A 244 -2.13 -6.53 -0.69
C ASP A 244 -3.12 -7.39 -1.49
N PHE A 245 -4.37 -7.52 -1.01
CA PHE A 245 -5.45 -8.13 -1.78
C PHE A 245 -5.57 -7.43 -3.15
N PRO A 246 -5.81 -8.16 -4.25
CA PRO A 246 -6.17 -9.58 -4.34
C PRO A 246 -5.00 -10.57 -4.48
N TYR A 247 -3.75 -10.14 -4.33
CA TYR A 247 -2.61 -11.07 -4.45
C TYR A 247 -2.43 -11.99 -3.25
N THR A 248 -2.92 -11.54 -2.09
CA THR A 248 -2.88 -12.26 -0.82
C THR A 248 -4.13 -11.96 -0.02
N SER A 249 -4.55 -12.88 0.83
CA SER A 249 -5.68 -12.66 1.74
C SER A 249 -5.21 -12.16 3.12
N ALA A 250 -6.06 -11.43 3.82
CA ALA A 250 -5.79 -11.01 5.19
C ALA A 250 -5.52 -12.20 6.12
N THR A 251 -6.25 -13.31 5.96
CA THR A 251 -6.06 -14.54 6.73
C THR A 251 -4.64 -15.10 6.57
N GLU A 252 -4.15 -15.21 5.33
CA GLU A 252 -2.80 -15.68 5.04
C GLU A 252 -1.74 -14.73 5.60
N CYS A 253 -1.92 -13.42 5.44
CA CYS A 253 -1.00 -12.42 5.96
C CYS A 253 -0.92 -12.45 7.50
N ILE A 254 -2.06 -12.61 8.20
CA ILE A 254 -2.08 -12.74 9.66
C ILE A 254 -1.34 -14.01 10.10
N ALA A 255 -1.57 -15.14 9.42
CA ALA A 255 -0.88 -16.40 9.70
C ALA A 255 0.64 -16.29 9.45
N ALA A 256 1.03 -15.63 8.36
CA ALA A 256 2.44 -15.38 8.01
C ALA A 256 3.12 -14.47 9.05
N MET A 257 2.44 -13.40 9.50
CA MET A 257 2.93 -12.54 10.58
C MET A 257 3.22 -13.33 11.85
N TYR A 258 2.31 -14.20 12.28
CA TYR A 258 2.51 -14.98 13.51
C TYR A 258 3.48 -16.15 13.36
N SER A 259 3.75 -16.57 12.12
CA SER A 259 4.71 -17.64 11.81
C SER A 259 6.08 -17.11 11.39
N LEU A 260 6.29 -15.78 11.40
CA LEU A 260 7.51 -15.14 10.90
C LEU A 260 8.80 -15.75 11.46
N ASN A 261 8.83 -16.02 12.77
CA ASN A 261 10.00 -16.54 13.45
C ASN A 261 10.35 -17.99 13.10
N GLN A 262 9.49 -18.71 12.36
CA GLN A 262 9.82 -20.06 11.88
C GLN A 262 11.05 -20.05 10.96
N VAL A 263 11.33 -18.95 10.27
CA VAL A 263 12.53 -18.77 9.45
C VAL A 263 13.82 -18.91 10.26
N ALA A 264 13.79 -18.54 11.54
CA ALA A 264 14.92 -18.63 12.46
C ALA A 264 14.94 -19.92 13.29
N ALA A 265 13.93 -20.79 13.17
CA ALA A 265 13.80 -21.97 14.01
C ALA A 265 14.99 -22.93 13.84
N GLY A 266 15.56 -23.39 14.96
CA GLY A 266 16.72 -24.28 14.95
C GLY A 266 18.06 -23.60 14.61
N THR A 267 18.10 -22.27 14.60
CA THR A 267 19.31 -21.46 14.36
C THR A 267 19.60 -20.53 15.55
N ASN A 268 20.74 -19.83 15.51
CA ASN A 268 21.09 -18.77 16.46
C ASN A 268 20.65 -17.37 15.98
N LEU A 269 19.81 -17.29 14.94
CA LEU A 269 19.29 -16.01 14.48
C LEU A 269 18.35 -15.42 15.53
N PRO A 270 18.33 -14.08 15.68
CA PRO A 270 17.41 -13.41 16.60
C PRO A 270 15.96 -13.61 16.18
N THR A 271 15.01 -13.16 16.99
CA THR A 271 13.58 -13.25 16.65
C THR A 271 12.90 -11.93 16.92
N VAL A 272 11.76 -11.71 16.27
CA VAL A 272 10.90 -10.57 16.58
C VAL A 272 9.94 -10.98 17.70
N PRO A 273 9.84 -10.22 18.82
CA PRO A 273 8.91 -10.54 19.89
C PRO A 273 7.48 -10.68 19.37
N ARG A 274 6.77 -11.72 19.82
CA ARG A 274 5.40 -12.00 19.37
C ARG A 274 4.45 -10.84 19.65
N GLU A 275 4.65 -10.13 20.74
CA GLU A 275 3.88 -8.93 21.10
C GLU A 275 4.08 -7.81 20.07
N ALA A 276 5.31 -7.59 19.58
CA ALA A 276 5.58 -6.60 18.56
C ALA A 276 4.86 -6.95 17.24
N LEU A 277 4.89 -8.23 16.84
CA LEU A 277 4.17 -8.71 15.64
C LEU A 277 2.66 -8.54 15.79
N ARG A 278 2.10 -8.93 16.93
CA ARG A 278 0.69 -8.72 17.27
C ARG A 278 0.32 -7.23 17.25
N GLY A 279 1.19 -6.38 17.77
CA GLY A 279 1.01 -4.93 17.78
C GLY A 279 0.98 -4.30 16.39
N VAL A 280 1.54 -4.94 15.36
CA VAL A 280 1.34 -4.52 13.95
C VAL A 280 -0.03 -4.93 13.44
N VAL A 281 -0.44 -6.18 13.68
CA VAL A 281 -1.72 -6.74 13.21
C VAL A 281 -2.94 -6.05 13.83
N GLU A 282 -2.90 -5.78 15.14
CA GLU A 282 -4.01 -5.23 15.91
C GLU A 282 -3.90 -3.70 16.12
N ARG A 283 -3.02 -3.03 15.38
CA ARG A 283 -2.80 -1.58 15.50
C ARG A 283 -4.10 -0.83 15.21
N ASP A 284 -4.36 0.24 15.98
CA ASP A 284 -5.42 1.19 15.65
C ASP A 284 -5.00 2.07 14.46
N THR A 285 -5.04 1.48 13.27
CA THR A 285 -4.69 2.13 12.02
C THR A 285 -5.57 3.35 11.76
N LEU A 286 -6.86 3.30 12.13
CA LEU A 286 -7.76 4.42 11.87
C LEU A 286 -7.38 5.66 12.68
N LEU A 287 -7.07 5.48 13.97
CA LEU A 287 -6.61 6.57 14.80
C LEU A 287 -5.30 7.18 14.27
N LEU A 288 -4.32 6.33 13.95
CA LEU A 288 -3.04 6.78 13.41
C LEU A 288 -3.21 7.54 12.10
N LEU A 289 -4.14 7.09 11.25
CA LEU A 289 -4.44 7.69 9.95
C LEU A 289 -5.45 8.87 9.99
N GLY A 290 -6.01 9.20 11.16
CA GLY A 290 -7.00 10.28 11.29
C GLY A 290 -8.34 9.97 10.61
N LEU A 291 -8.70 8.67 10.55
CA LEU A 291 -9.88 8.14 9.88
C LEU A 291 -10.99 7.73 10.86
N SER A 292 -10.82 8.00 12.16
CA SER A 292 -11.80 7.74 13.22
C SER A 292 -13.11 8.50 13.02
#